data_AF-A0A923LZG9-F1
#
_entry.id   AF-A0A923LZG9-F1
#
_cell.length_a   1.000
_cell.length_b   1.000
_cell.length_c   1.000
_cell.angle_alpha   90.00
_cell.angle_beta   90.00
_cell.angle_gamma   90.00
#
_symmetry.space_group_name_H-M   'P 1'
#
loop_
_entity.id
_entity.type
_entity.pdbx_description
1 polymer ?
#
loop_
_entity_poly.entity_id
_entity_poly.type
_entity_poly.pdbx_seq_one_letter_code
_entity_poly.pdbx_strand_id
1 'polypeptide(L)'
;MAIKVNGKLVAGLGKSAYEQAQEGGYTGTEEEFISALANIGSNPTAEGLPVNDVRTGTVRDGQSIAAGDVVNVQDGEIYHDVVAQKNVENRLNTVVMTGSDLFKLNESYSILIGNSSSNPVAYLIDNTTGKSVYSVSAYLSAVLSVSGARLDDTHFVVQALTQTTLFAKIGTVNGTSISFGEQTNIISAVTGSAPVVALEADRIMSIFTSSSKLGIGISLVNGTTITQKQTYYLPGNVNAGHISATRIPDDDSGNKRVCICFSDTGDGNKGKAVIATVDSANAVTFG
;
A
#
# COMPACT_ATOMS: atom_id res chain seq x y z
N MET A 1 -70.07 -29.94 6.36
CA MET A 1 -69.87 -29.37 7.71
C MET A 1 -68.62 -28.50 7.65
N ALA A 2 -68.70 -27.22 8.04
CA ALA A 2 -67.55 -26.32 8.07
C ALA A 2 -67.22 -25.96 9.52
N ILE A 3 -65.94 -25.99 9.89
CA ILE A 3 -65.49 -25.65 11.24
C ILE A 3 -64.94 -24.21 11.22
N LYS A 4 -65.43 -23.38 12.16
CA LYS A 4 -64.97 -22.02 12.40
C LYS A 4 -64.33 -21.94 13.78
N VAL A 5 -63.19 -21.26 13.90
CA VAL A 5 -62.56 -20.92 15.19
C VAL A 5 -62.35 -19.41 15.22
N ASN A 6 -62.84 -18.76 16.29
CA ASN A 6 -62.78 -17.32 16.49
C ASN A 6 -63.30 -16.48 15.31
N GLY A 7 -64.43 -16.91 14.73
CA GLY A 7 -65.09 -16.19 13.63
C GLY A 7 -64.38 -16.29 12.27
N LYS A 8 -63.17 -16.86 12.21
CA LYS A 8 -62.46 -17.15 10.96
C LYS A 8 -62.74 -18.58 10.49
N LEU A 9 -62.88 -18.74 9.18
CA LEU A 9 -63.04 -20.03 8.51
C LEU A 9 -61.67 -20.74 8.55
N VAL A 10 -61.56 -21.92 9.18
CA VAL A 10 -60.24 -22.55 9.41
C VAL A 10 -60.04 -23.86 8.64
N ALA A 11 -61.12 -24.50 8.18
CA ALA A 11 -61.06 -25.51 7.12
C ALA A 11 -62.50 -25.79 6.65
N GLY A 12 -62.75 -25.68 5.35
CA GLY A 12 -64.12 -25.85 4.86
C GLY A 12 -64.39 -25.79 3.35
N LEU A 13 -63.38 -25.85 2.47
CA LEU A 13 -63.63 -25.98 1.02
C LEU A 13 -62.93 -27.17 0.35
N GLY A 14 -62.29 -28.07 1.12
CA GLY A 14 -61.59 -29.22 0.54
C GLY A 14 -60.30 -28.87 -0.22
N LYS A 15 -59.81 -27.62 -0.07
CA LYS A 15 -58.57 -27.13 -0.66
C LYS A 15 -57.39 -27.20 0.31
N SER A 16 -56.20 -27.51 -0.20
CA SER A 16 -54.95 -27.55 0.56
C SER A 16 -54.51 -26.13 1.00
N ALA A 17 -53.56 -26.05 1.93
CA ALA A 17 -52.98 -24.77 2.35
C ALA A 17 -52.24 -24.07 1.19
N TYR A 18 -51.67 -24.84 0.27
CA TYR A 18 -51.02 -24.32 -0.94
C TYR A 18 -52.03 -23.68 -1.90
N GLU A 19 -53.16 -24.34 -2.16
CA GLU A 19 -54.20 -23.81 -3.03
C GLU A 19 -54.80 -22.50 -2.49
N GLN A 20 -54.93 -22.38 -1.17
CA GLN A 20 -55.34 -21.11 -0.54
C GLN A 20 -54.27 -20.02 -0.65
N ALA A 21 -52.99 -20.38 -0.57
CA ALA A 21 -51.90 -19.44 -0.80
C ALA A 21 -51.86 -18.94 -2.25
N GLN A 22 -52.15 -19.80 -3.23
CA GLN A 22 -52.27 -19.41 -4.63
C GLN A 22 -53.42 -18.42 -4.85
N GLU A 23 -54.58 -18.65 -4.22
CA GLU A 23 -55.68 -17.67 -4.23
C GLU A 23 -55.29 -16.34 -3.56
N GLY A 24 -54.41 -16.40 -2.56
CA GLY A 24 -53.81 -15.23 -1.91
C GLY A 24 -52.69 -14.53 -2.70
N GLY A 25 -52.38 -14.99 -3.93
CA GLY A 25 -51.40 -14.37 -4.81
C GLY A 25 -50.00 -15.01 -4.79
N TYR A 26 -49.82 -16.15 -4.13
CA TYR A 26 -48.57 -16.91 -4.21
C TYR A 26 -48.42 -17.58 -5.59
N THR A 27 -47.28 -17.36 -6.26
CA THR A 27 -47.04 -17.84 -7.64
C THR A 27 -46.05 -19.00 -7.73
N GLY A 28 -45.49 -19.45 -6.60
CA GLY A 28 -44.56 -20.58 -6.55
C GLY A 28 -45.26 -21.94 -6.64
N THR A 29 -44.47 -22.99 -6.82
CA THR A 29 -44.88 -24.40 -6.84
C THR A 29 -45.25 -24.90 -5.44
N GLU A 30 -45.95 -26.03 -5.36
CA GLU A 30 -46.32 -26.64 -4.07
C GLU A 30 -45.09 -27.09 -3.26
N GLU A 31 -44.06 -27.58 -3.94
CA GLU A 31 -42.78 -27.96 -3.32
C GLU A 31 -42.02 -26.74 -2.75
N GLU A 32 -42.05 -25.61 -3.44
CA GLU A 32 -41.50 -24.34 -2.94
C GLU A 32 -42.31 -23.82 -1.74
N PHE A 33 -43.64 -23.98 -1.77
CA PHE A 33 -44.51 -23.58 -0.67
C PHE A 33 -44.29 -24.42 0.59
N ILE A 34 -44.19 -25.75 0.44
CA ILE A 34 -43.88 -26.68 1.53
C ILE A 34 -42.48 -26.40 2.08
N SER A 35 -41.50 -26.17 1.19
CA SER A 35 -40.14 -25.80 1.59
C SER A 35 -40.11 -24.48 2.34
N ALA A 36 -40.90 -23.48 1.93
CA ALA A 36 -41.01 -22.21 2.63
C ALA A 36 -41.61 -22.38 4.04
N LEU A 37 -42.67 -23.19 4.17
CA LEU A 37 -43.28 -23.51 5.47
C LEU A 37 -42.31 -24.25 6.40
N ALA A 38 -41.55 -25.21 5.87
CA ALA A 38 -40.55 -25.96 6.63
C ALA A 38 -39.39 -25.06 7.11
N ASN A 39 -39.08 -24.00 6.38
CA ASN A 39 -37.95 -23.11 6.64
C ASN A 39 -38.33 -21.77 7.31
N ILE A 40 -39.59 -21.59 7.73
CA ILE A 40 -40.05 -20.37 8.43
C ILE A 40 -39.32 -20.11 9.76
N GLY A 41 -38.67 -21.12 10.34
CA GLY A 41 -37.77 -20.96 11.50
C GLY A 41 -36.45 -20.23 11.20
N SER A 42 -36.19 -19.88 9.93
CA SER A 42 -34.89 -19.41 9.45
C SER A 42 -34.96 -18.13 8.61
N ASN A 43 -35.99 -17.28 8.74
CA ASN A 43 -35.99 -15.96 8.09
C ASN A 43 -35.90 -14.83 9.13
N PRO A 44 -35.00 -13.86 8.96
CA PRO A 44 -34.78 -12.80 9.94
C PRO A 44 -36.01 -11.88 10.04
N THR A 45 -36.38 -11.55 11.28
CA THR A 45 -37.27 -10.41 11.57
C THR A 45 -36.64 -9.12 11.05
N ALA A 46 -37.49 -8.15 10.70
CA ALA A 46 -37.23 -6.95 9.88
C ALA A 46 -36.07 -5.99 10.24
N GLU A 47 -35.11 -6.37 11.09
CA GLU A 47 -33.90 -5.59 11.41
C GLU A 47 -32.59 -6.41 11.48
N GLY A 48 -32.58 -7.69 11.08
CA GLY A 48 -31.42 -8.58 11.28
C GLY A 48 -30.72 -9.02 10.01
N LEU A 49 -29.38 -9.04 10.05
CA LEU A 49 -28.47 -9.62 9.03
C LEU A 49 -28.98 -10.96 8.46
N PRO A 50 -28.63 -11.31 7.20
CA PRO A 50 -29.02 -12.58 6.61
C PRO A 50 -28.55 -13.75 7.49
N VAL A 51 -29.49 -14.58 7.97
CA VAL A 51 -29.19 -15.68 8.91
C VAL A 51 -28.22 -16.73 8.36
N ASN A 52 -28.04 -16.77 7.03
CA ASN A 52 -27.07 -17.64 6.38
C ASN A 52 -25.62 -17.30 6.72
N ASP A 53 -25.35 -16.07 7.20
CA ASP A 53 -24.03 -15.64 7.69
C ASP A 53 -23.89 -15.74 9.22
N VAL A 54 -24.93 -16.21 9.92
CA VAL A 54 -24.84 -16.45 11.37
C VAL A 54 -24.14 -17.78 11.61
N ARG A 55 -22.89 -17.71 12.07
CA ARG A 55 -22.12 -18.87 12.51
C ARG A 55 -22.21 -18.99 14.03
N THR A 56 -22.47 -20.20 14.52
CA THR A 56 -22.42 -20.54 15.95
C THR A 56 -21.10 -21.22 16.28
N GLY A 57 -20.52 -20.90 17.44
CA GLY A 57 -19.33 -21.56 17.98
C GLY A 57 -19.39 -21.60 19.51
N THR A 58 -18.56 -22.45 20.11
CA THR A 58 -18.46 -22.59 21.57
C THR A 58 -17.38 -21.67 22.09
N VAL A 59 -17.67 -20.85 23.10
CA VAL A 59 -16.63 -20.08 23.78
C VAL A 59 -15.66 -21.05 24.45
N ARG A 60 -14.37 -20.98 24.09
CA ARG A 60 -13.33 -21.86 24.64
C ARG A 60 -13.30 -21.73 26.16
N ASP A 61 -13.05 -22.84 26.85
CA ASP A 61 -13.07 -22.86 28.32
C ASP A 61 -12.11 -21.81 28.91
N GLY A 62 -12.59 -21.09 29.92
CA GLY A 62 -11.88 -19.96 30.54
C GLY A 62 -11.90 -18.63 29.77
N GLN A 63 -12.56 -18.54 28.61
CA GLN A 63 -12.75 -17.28 27.89
C GLN A 63 -14.08 -16.61 28.26
N SER A 64 -14.09 -15.28 28.26
CA SER A 64 -15.31 -14.46 28.39
C SER A 64 -15.41 -13.56 27.17
N ILE A 65 -16.56 -13.58 26.49
CA ILE A 65 -16.84 -12.80 25.28
C ILE A 65 -18.08 -11.91 25.55
N ALA A 66 -18.00 -10.64 25.20
CA ALA A 66 -19.06 -9.65 25.25
C ALA A 66 -19.44 -9.14 23.85
N ALA A 67 -20.60 -8.49 23.74
CA ALA A 67 -21.01 -7.88 22.48
C ALA A 67 -20.04 -6.75 22.10
N GLY A 68 -19.53 -6.79 20.85
CA GLY A 68 -18.54 -5.85 20.35
C GLY A 68 -17.09 -6.35 20.42
N ASP A 69 -16.84 -7.48 21.08
CA ASP A 69 -15.52 -8.12 21.08
C ASP A 69 -15.16 -8.64 19.68
N VAL A 70 -13.90 -8.45 19.31
CA VAL A 70 -13.31 -9.09 18.13
C VAL A 70 -12.69 -10.41 18.60
N VAL A 71 -13.18 -11.51 18.04
CA VAL A 71 -12.84 -12.87 18.46
C VAL A 71 -12.35 -13.67 17.27
N ASN A 72 -11.47 -14.66 17.52
CA ASN A 72 -11.18 -15.68 16.54
C ASN A 72 -12.21 -16.80 16.62
N VAL A 73 -12.56 -17.34 15.45
CA VAL A 73 -13.44 -18.50 15.31
C VAL A 73 -12.69 -19.56 14.51
N GLN A 74 -12.25 -20.62 15.19
CA GLN A 74 -11.48 -21.72 14.59
C GLN A 74 -11.98 -23.06 15.12
N ASP A 75 -12.21 -24.03 14.22
CA ASP A 75 -12.63 -25.40 14.56
C ASP A 75 -13.86 -25.47 15.48
N GLY A 76 -14.77 -24.49 15.36
CA GLY A 76 -15.99 -24.39 16.16
C GLY A 76 -15.80 -23.78 17.55
N GLU A 77 -14.60 -23.35 17.91
CA GLU A 77 -14.30 -22.60 19.13
C GLU A 77 -14.18 -21.10 18.89
N ILE A 78 -14.61 -20.30 19.87
CA ILE A 78 -14.55 -18.84 19.91
C ILE A 78 -13.66 -18.42 21.09
N TYR A 79 -12.65 -17.59 20.84
CA TYR A 79 -11.72 -17.18 21.90
C TYR A 79 -11.04 -15.83 21.60
N HIS A 80 -10.56 -15.15 22.66
CA HIS A 80 -9.70 -13.98 22.55
C HIS A 80 -8.23 -14.40 22.44
N ASP A 81 -7.69 -14.44 21.23
CA ASP A 81 -6.24 -14.41 20.96
C ASP A 81 -5.83 -13.21 20.09
N VAL A 82 -6.81 -12.45 19.60
CA VAL A 82 -6.62 -11.17 18.92
C VAL A 82 -6.25 -10.13 19.97
N VAL A 83 -5.02 -10.20 20.45
CA VAL A 83 -4.43 -9.12 21.25
C VAL A 83 -4.15 -7.98 20.29
N ALA A 84 -4.74 -6.80 20.52
CA ALA A 84 -4.25 -5.59 19.89
C ALA A 84 -2.75 -5.50 20.18
N GLN A 85 -1.92 -5.76 19.17
CA GLN A 85 -0.47 -5.70 19.36
C GLN A 85 -0.16 -4.34 19.98
N LYS A 86 0.52 -4.37 21.13
CA LYS A 86 0.92 -3.15 21.83
C LYS A 86 1.58 -2.25 20.80
N ASN A 87 1.11 -1.00 20.69
CA ASN A 87 1.63 -0.03 19.71
C ASN A 87 3.17 -0.12 19.66
N VAL A 88 3.64 -0.71 18.56
CA VAL A 88 5.04 -0.93 18.16
C VAL A 88 5.83 -1.92 19.03
N GLU A 89 5.90 -3.19 18.62
CA GLU A 89 6.88 -4.16 19.16
C GLU A 89 8.33 -3.81 18.76
N ASN A 90 8.51 -3.13 17.62
CA ASN A 90 9.83 -2.85 17.04
C ASN A 90 10.08 -1.35 16.87
N ARG A 91 10.71 -0.72 17.87
CA ARG A 91 11.15 0.68 17.78
C ARG A 91 12.55 0.77 17.14
N LEU A 92 12.65 1.39 15.96
CA LEU A 92 13.90 1.49 15.18
C LEU A 92 14.88 2.55 15.70
N ASN A 93 14.37 3.63 16.30
CA ASN A 93 15.18 4.71 16.84
C ASN A 93 14.51 5.37 18.05
N THR A 94 15.30 6.01 18.90
CA THR A 94 14.83 6.77 20.07
C THR A 94 14.71 8.27 19.81
N VAL A 95 15.27 8.77 18.71
CA VAL A 95 15.19 10.17 18.29
C VAL A 95 14.03 10.42 17.32
N VAL A 96 13.68 11.70 17.14
CA VAL A 96 12.64 12.13 16.20
C VAL A 96 13.05 11.82 14.77
N MET A 97 12.16 11.15 14.04
CA MET A 97 12.27 10.96 12.59
C MET A 97 11.53 12.09 11.88
N THR A 98 12.19 12.73 10.91
CA THR A 98 11.65 13.83 10.11
C THR A 98 11.20 13.38 8.72
N GLY A 99 11.57 12.16 8.33
CA GLY A 99 11.14 11.53 7.09
C GLY A 99 11.60 10.09 7.02
N SER A 100 11.02 9.32 6.12
CA SER A 100 11.45 7.95 5.86
C SER A 100 11.05 7.51 4.47
N ASP A 101 11.73 6.49 3.96
CA ASP A 101 11.31 5.74 2.78
C ASP A 101 11.45 4.24 3.06
N LEU A 102 10.59 3.41 2.47
CA LEU A 102 10.54 1.95 2.70
C LEU A 102 10.29 1.24 1.38
N PHE A 103 11.14 0.26 1.08
CA PHE A 103 10.97 -0.60 -0.09
C PHE A 103 11.47 -2.01 0.18
N LYS A 104 10.83 -2.99 -0.48
CA LYS A 104 11.28 -4.39 -0.43
C LYS A 104 12.61 -4.51 -1.17
N LEU A 105 13.56 -5.27 -0.61
CA LEU A 105 14.83 -5.58 -1.25
C LEU A 105 14.82 -6.97 -1.87
N ASN A 106 14.43 -7.98 -1.10
CA ASN A 106 14.32 -9.36 -1.57
C ASN A 106 13.26 -10.10 -0.76
N GLU A 107 13.20 -11.43 -0.87
CA GLU A 107 12.24 -12.23 -0.11
C GLU A 107 12.41 -12.07 1.40
N SER A 108 13.65 -12.08 1.88
CA SER A 108 14.01 -12.04 3.31
C SER A 108 13.98 -10.63 3.90
N TYR A 109 14.37 -9.63 3.12
CA TYR A 109 14.63 -8.28 3.65
C TYR A 109 13.95 -7.14 2.89
N SER A 110 13.69 -6.06 3.62
CA SER A 110 13.32 -4.73 3.14
C SER A 110 14.32 -3.70 3.64
N ILE A 111 14.40 -2.55 2.97
CA ILE A 111 15.22 -1.42 3.39
C ILE A 111 14.29 -0.31 3.85
N LEU A 112 14.48 0.14 5.09
CA LEU A 112 13.92 1.39 5.58
C LEU A 112 15.03 2.43 5.69
N ILE A 113 14.84 3.58 5.04
CA ILE A 113 15.72 4.72 5.15
C ILE A 113 15.05 5.70 6.11
N GLY A 114 15.55 5.80 7.34
CA GLY A 114 15.04 6.74 8.35
C GLY A 114 15.86 8.02 8.36
N ASN A 115 15.21 9.17 8.17
CA ASN A 115 15.84 10.48 8.32
C ASN A 115 15.60 11.04 9.72
N SER A 116 16.69 11.37 10.41
CA SER A 116 16.66 12.01 11.74
C SER A 116 17.15 13.45 11.66
N SER A 117 17.03 14.20 12.76
CA SER A 117 17.66 15.52 12.88
C SER A 117 19.19 15.50 12.82
N SER A 118 19.83 14.33 12.92
CA SER A 118 21.29 14.18 12.93
C SER A 118 21.82 13.68 11.60
N ASN A 119 21.34 12.52 11.15
CA ASN A 119 21.71 11.92 9.88
C ASN A 119 20.71 10.84 9.46
N PRO A 120 20.60 10.54 8.15
CA PRO A 120 19.80 9.43 7.68
C PRO A 120 20.54 8.09 7.88
N VAL A 121 19.77 7.06 8.23
CA VAL A 121 20.22 5.70 8.53
C VAL A 121 19.43 4.73 7.66
N ALA A 122 20.12 3.75 7.06
CA ALA A 122 19.47 2.62 6.42
C ALA A 122 19.38 1.46 7.41
N TYR A 123 18.18 0.90 7.54
CA TYR A 123 17.85 -0.25 8.37
C TYR A 123 17.50 -1.43 7.46
N LEU A 124 18.13 -2.58 7.70
CA LEU A 124 17.77 -3.84 7.07
C LEU A 124 16.67 -4.49 7.91
N ILE A 125 15.46 -4.52 7.35
CA ILE A 125 14.27 -5.04 8.04
C ILE A 125 14.03 -6.48 7.59
N ASP A 126 13.97 -7.40 8.55
CA ASP A 126 13.55 -8.78 8.31
C ASP A 126 12.05 -8.83 8.02
N ASN A 127 11.68 -9.35 6.85
CA ASN A 127 10.29 -9.35 6.36
C ASN A 127 9.37 -10.29 7.15
N THR A 128 9.92 -11.23 7.92
CA THR A 128 9.13 -12.17 8.73
C THR A 128 8.83 -11.57 10.11
N THR A 129 9.81 -10.94 10.73
CA THR A 129 9.72 -10.46 12.11
C THR A 129 9.43 -8.95 12.22
N GLY A 130 9.60 -8.21 11.12
CA GLY A 130 9.54 -6.75 11.10
C GLY A 130 10.66 -6.07 11.90
N LYS A 131 11.69 -6.82 12.34
CA LYS A 131 12.80 -6.29 13.15
C LYS A 131 13.91 -5.80 12.25
N SER A 132 14.55 -4.70 12.67
CA SER A 132 15.84 -4.30 12.09
C SER A 132 16.93 -5.26 12.56
N VAL A 133 17.53 -5.99 11.62
CA VAL A 133 18.64 -6.91 11.91
C VAL A 133 20.01 -6.24 11.75
N TYR A 134 20.05 -5.08 11.08
CA TYR A 134 21.25 -4.28 10.90
C TYR A 134 20.89 -2.84 10.57
N SER A 135 21.76 -1.90 10.93
CA SER A 135 21.61 -0.50 10.55
C SER A 135 22.95 0.18 10.35
N VAL A 136 23.03 1.10 9.40
CA VAL A 136 24.23 1.90 9.14
C VAL A 136 23.86 3.28 8.62
N SER A 137 24.62 4.30 9.01
CA SER A 137 24.44 5.67 8.53
C SER A 137 24.62 5.74 7.00
N ALA A 138 23.59 6.20 6.29
CA ALA A 138 23.65 6.41 4.83
C ALA A 138 24.41 7.71 4.49
N TYR A 139 24.23 8.73 5.32
CA TYR A 139 24.96 9.99 5.28
C TYR A 139 25.41 10.36 6.69
N LEU A 140 26.37 11.29 6.79
CA LEU A 140 27.01 11.68 8.05
C LEU A 140 26.51 13.04 8.59
N SER A 141 25.50 13.62 7.95
CA SER A 141 24.91 14.91 8.34
C SER A 141 23.42 14.92 8.08
N ALA A 142 22.73 15.92 8.64
CA ALA A 142 21.29 16.09 8.47
C ALA A 142 20.96 16.41 6.99
N VAL A 143 19.85 15.86 6.53
CA VAL A 143 19.36 16.04 5.15
C VAL A 143 17.91 16.49 5.17
N LEU A 144 17.48 17.23 4.14
CA LEU A 144 16.12 17.76 4.03
C LEU A 144 15.11 16.72 3.59
N SER A 145 15.54 15.76 2.77
CA SER A 145 14.72 14.65 2.30
C SER A 145 15.58 13.44 1.98
N VAL A 146 14.95 12.27 2.03
CA VAL A 146 15.51 10.98 1.61
C VAL A 146 14.52 10.31 0.67
N SER A 147 15.04 9.51 -0.26
CA SER A 147 14.26 8.56 -1.05
C SER A 147 15.15 7.38 -1.44
N GLY A 148 14.59 6.21 -1.65
CA GLY A 148 15.34 5.05 -2.13
C GLY A 148 14.53 4.14 -3.04
N ALA A 149 15.24 3.29 -3.77
CA ALA A 149 14.62 2.29 -4.63
C ALA A 149 15.49 1.04 -4.72
N ARG A 150 14.84 -0.13 -4.85
CA ARG A 150 15.50 -1.40 -5.13
C ARG A 150 16.04 -1.41 -6.57
N LEU A 151 17.27 -1.89 -6.74
CA LEU A 151 17.86 -2.15 -8.05
C LEU A 151 17.82 -3.64 -8.39
N ASP A 152 18.28 -4.48 -7.46
CA ASP A 152 18.21 -5.94 -7.51
C ASP A 152 18.05 -6.52 -6.09
N ASP A 153 18.26 -7.84 -5.92
CA ASP A 153 18.10 -8.52 -4.62
C ASP A 153 19.16 -8.16 -3.56
N THR A 154 20.22 -7.48 -3.98
CA THR A 154 21.37 -7.10 -3.14
C THR A 154 21.74 -5.62 -3.24
N HIS A 155 21.24 -4.90 -4.24
CA HIS A 155 21.54 -3.50 -4.46
C HIS A 155 20.30 -2.61 -4.38
N PHE A 156 20.50 -1.44 -3.80
CA PHE A 156 19.52 -0.38 -3.79
C PHE A 156 20.20 0.98 -3.95
N VAL A 157 19.44 1.98 -4.37
CA VAL A 157 19.88 3.37 -4.37
C VAL A 157 19.26 4.10 -3.19
N VAL A 158 20.04 4.99 -2.57
CA VAL A 158 19.54 6.04 -1.69
C VAL A 158 19.88 7.39 -2.26
N GLN A 159 18.91 8.30 -2.28
CA GLN A 159 19.09 9.71 -2.53
C GLN A 159 18.85 10.51 -1.25
N ALA A 160 19.63 11.57 -1.08
CA ALA A 160 19.41 12.54 -0.02
C ALA A 160 19.69 13.96 -0.51
N LEU A 161 18.81 14.88 -0.12
CA LEU A 161 18.97 16.31 -0.39
C LEU A 161 19.69 16.97 0.78
N THR A 162 20.94 17.38 0.56
CA THR A 162 21.73 18.12 1.54
C THR A 162 21.74 19.59 1.16
N GLN A 163 21.05 20.42 1.96
CA GLN A 163 20.79 21.83 1.67
C GLN A 163 20.10 22.01 0.31
N THR A 164 20.84 22.25 -0.77
CA THR A 164 20.29 22.41 -2.13
C THR A 164 20.89 21.42 -3.14
N THR A 165 21.74 20.50 -2.69
CA THR A 165 22.41 19.53 -3.56
C THR A 165 21.86 18.14 -3.32
N LEU A 166 21.36 17.53 -4.39
CA LEU A 166 20.87 16.17 -4.39
C LEU A 166 22.03 15.21 -4.64
N PHE A 167 22.25 14.30 -3.70
CA PHE A 167 23.24 13.25 -3.81
C PHE A 167 22.58 11.89 -3.92
N ALA A 168 23.29 10.93 -4.53
CA ALA A 168 22.91 9.53 -4.55
C ALA A 168 24.09 8.63 -4.14
N LYS A 169 23.77 7.46 -3.57
CA LYS A 169 24.70 6.37 -3.25
C LYS A 169 24.04 5.03 -3.56
N ILE A 170 24.86 4.04 -3.90
CA ILE A 170 24.42 2.64 -3.96
C ILE A 170 24.70 1.98 -2.63
N GLY A 171 23.68 1.33 -2.06
CA GLY A 171 23.81 0.41 -0.94
C GLY A 171 23.89 -1.03 -1.45
N THR A 172 24.81 -1.81 -0.88
CA THR A 172 24.96 -3.25 -1.14
C THR A 172 24.66 -4.02 0.13
N VAL A 173 23.81 -5.04 0.03
CA VAL A 173 23.48 -5.96 1.10
C VAL A 173 24.22 -7.28 0.91
N ASN A 174 25.00 -7.67 1.92
CA ASN A 174 25.68 -8.96 1.95
C ASN A 174 25.35 -9.67 3.27
N GLY A 175 24.53 -10.72 3.19
CA GLY A 175 23.92 -11.35 4.35
C GLY A 175 23.03 -10.34 5.09
N THR A 176 23.39 -10.03 6.33
CA THR A 176 22.71 -9.01 7.13
C THR A 176 23.39 -7.65 7.11
N SER A 177 24.54 -7.50 6.46
CA SER A 177 25.29 -6.25 6.45
C SER A 177 24.89 -5.34 5.29
N ILE A 178 25.00 -4.02 5.49
CA ILE A 178 24.85 -3.00 4.45
C ILE A 178 26.18 -2.25 4.32
N SER A 179 26.68 -2.07 3.10
CA SER A 179 27.76 -1.14 2.77
C SER A 179 27.30 -0.11 1.75
N PHE A 180 27.96 1.05 1.71
CA PHE A 180 27.66 2.11 0.74
C PHE A 180 28.84 2.41 -0.16
N GLY A 181 28.55 2.63 -1.44
CA GLY A 181 29.49 3.19 -2.41
C GLY A 181 29.73 4.69 -2.21
N GLU A 182 30.54 5.24 -3.12
CA GLU A 182 30.87 6.66 -3.13
C GLU A 182 29.65 7.55 -3.39
N GLN A 183 29.69 8.74 -2.80
CA GLN A 183 28.64 9.74 -3.00
C GLN A 183 28.75 10.39 -4.37
N THR A 184 27.66 10.40 -5.13
CA THR A 184 27.59 11.08 -6.42
C THR A 184 26.68 12.30 -6.34
N ASN A 185 27.15 13.45 -6.82
CA ASN A 185 26.32 14.64 -7.01
C ASN A 185 25.44 14.45 -8.26
N ILE A 186 24.13 14.53 -8.08
CA ILE A 186 23.17 14.42 -9.18
C ILE A 186 22.88 15.79 -9.77
N ILE A 187 22.51 16.75 -8.93
CA ILE A 187 22.21 18.13 -9.34
C ILE A 187 22.21 19.07 -8.11
N SER A 188 22.41 20.36 -8.36
CA SER A 188 22.33 21.45 -7.37
C SER A 188 21.05 22.30 -7.53
N ALA A 189 20.83 23.23 -6.59
CA ALA A 189 19.68 24.13 -6.55
C ALA A 189 18.31 23.42 -6.50
N VAL A 190 18.27 22.24 -5.87
CA VAL A 190 17.04 21.48 -5.63
C VAL A 190 16.29 22.06 -4.44
N THR A 191 14.96 22.08 -4.57
CA THR A 191 14.02 22.49 -3.53
C THR A 191 13.02 21.37 -3.27
N GLY A 192 12.58 21.25 -2.01
CA GLY A 192 11.58 20.25 -1.61
C GLY A 192 12.10 18.81 -1.55
N SER A 193 11.22 17.84 -1.79
CA SER A 193 11.55 16.42 -1.85
C SER A 193 12.01 16.03 -3.26
N ALA A 194 12.95 15.08 -3.35
CA ALA A 194 13.44 14.55 -4.62
C ALA A 194 13.35 13.03 -4.64
N PRO A 195 12.24 12.45 -5.14
CA PRO A 195 12.09 11.00 -5.18
C PRO A 195 12.99 10.35 -6.23
N VAL A 196 13.41 9.11 -5.95
CA VAL A 196 14.15 8.25 -6.87
C VAL A 196 13.27 7.09 -7.34
N VAL A 197 13.38 6.75 -8.62
CA VAL A 197 12.75 5.55 -9.18
C VAL A 197 13.83 4.72 -9.88
N ALA A 198 13.92 3.43 -9.55
CA ALA A 198 14.70 2.49 -10.35
C ALA A 198 13.95 2.19 -11.65
N LEU A 199 14.58 2.45 -12.79
CA LEU A 199 14.03 2.08 -14.10
C LEU A 199 14.36 0.63 -14.41
N GLU A 200 15.59 0.24 -14.12
CA GLU A 200 16.21 -1.08 -14.25
C GLU A 200 17.31 -1.22 -13.19
N ALA A 201 17.95 -2.40 -13.08
CA ALA A 201 19.01 -2.64 -12.11
C ALA A 201 20.24 -1.73 -12.31
N ASP A 202 20.48 -1.28 -13.55
CA ASP A 202 21.61 -0.45 -13.95
C ASP A 202 21.22 1.01 -14.23
N ARG A 203 19.99 1.43 -13.92
CA ARG A 203 19.48 2.74 -14.32
C ARG A 203 18.44 3.32 -13.37
N ILE A 204 18.70 4.55 -12.94
CA ILE A 204 17.83 5.28 -12.01
C ILE A 204 17.34 6.60 -12.61
N MET A 205 16.17 7.02 -12.17
CA MET A 205 15.56 8.31 -12.45
C MET A 205 15.45 9.10 -11.15
N SER A 206 16.18 10.21 -11.06
CA SER A 206 16.02 11.20 -10.00
C SER A 206 15.01 12.25 -10.44
N ILE A 207 14.02 12.56 -9.61
CA ILE A 207 12.99 13.55 -9.92
C ILE A 207 13.10 14.67 -8.90
N PHE A 208 13.11 15.93 -9.35
CA PHE A 208 13.38 17.06 -8.47
C PHE A 208 12.75 18.35 -9.00
N THR A 209 12.61 19.34 -8.13
CA THR A 209 12.33 20.71 -8.56
C THR A 209 13.57 21.56 -8.40
N SER A 210 14.05 22.12 -9.52
CA SER A 210 15.19 23.05 -9.55
C SER A 210 14.85 24.23 -10.45
N SER A 211 15.23 25.44 -10.03
CA SER A 211 14.90 26.69 -10.73
C SER A 211 13.40 26.83 -11.08
N SER A 212 12.52 26.44 -10.15
CA SER A 212 11.05 26.44 -10.32
C SER A 212 10.54 25.58 -11.48
N LYS A 213 11.28 24.51 -11.82
CA LYS A 213 10.93 23.55 -12.87
C LYS A 213 11.05 22.14 -12.35
N LEU A 214 10.05 21.32 -12.66
CA LEU A 214 10.12 19.87 -12.52
C LEU A 214 11.17 19.32 -13.48
N GLY A 215 12.18 18.69 -12.92
CA GLY A 215 13.32 18.11 -13.62
C GLY A 215 13.45 16.62 -13.34
N ILE A 216 14.07 15.93 -14.30
CA ILE A 216 14.42 14.52 -14.27
C ILE A 216 15.90 14.39 -14.59
N GLY A 217 16.65 13.72 -13.72
CA GLY A 217 18.01 13.29 -13.97
C GLY A 217 18.07 11.80 -14.22
N ILE A 218 18.65 11.39 -15.35
CA ILE A 218 18.93 9.96 -15.61
C ILE A 218 20.38 9.67 -15.22
N SER A 219 20.58 8.63 -14.40
CA SER A 219 21.91 8.15 -14.02
C SER A 219 22.04 6.66 -14.33
N LEU A 220 23.23 6.27 -14.81
CA LEU A 220 23.59 4.86 -14.96
C LEU A 220 24.26 4.36 -13.68
N VAL A 221 24.02 3.10 -13.35
CA VAL A 221 24.58 2.39 -12.21
C VAL A 221 25.45 1.24 -12.72
N ASN A 222 26.68 1.17 -12.23
CA ASN A 222 27.59 0.05 -12.49
C ASN A 222 28.24 -0.38 -11.18
N GLY A 223 27.77 -1.51 -10.64
CA GLY A 223 28.09 -1.93 -9.28
C GLY A 223 27.69 -0.84 -8.28
N THR A 224 28.68 -0.28 -7.59
CA THR A 224 28.48 0.79 -6.60
C THR A 224 28.67 2.21 -7.16
N THR A 225 28.97 2.35 -8.44
CA THR A 225 29.25 3.64 -9.08
C THR A 225 28.02 4.18 -9.79
N ILE A 226 27.76 5.48 -9.63
CA ILE A 226 26.69 6.20 -10.32
C ILE A 226 27.33 7.18 -11.31
N THR A 227 26.86 7.18 -12.55
CA THR A 227 27.26 8.16 -13.58
C THR A 227 26.04 8.97 -14.02
N GLN A 228 26.01 10.25 -13.64
CA GLN A 228 24.98 11.17 -14.10
C GLN A 228 25.10 11.40 -15.61
N LYS A 229 23.98 11.28 -16.33
CA LYS A 229 23.92 11.55 -17.77
C LYS A 229 23.29 12.91 -18.02
N GLN A 230 22.04 12.93 -18.46
CA GLN A 230 21.35 14.13 -18.90
C GLN A 230 20.21 14.47 -17.93
N THR A 231 19.98 15.77 -17.79
CA THR A 231 18.83 16.33 -17.10
C THR A 231 17.82 16.85 -18.12
N TYR A 232 16.55 16.52 -17.89
CA TYR A 232 15.41 16.97 -18.68
C TYR A 232 14.47 17.77 -17.80
N TYR A 233 13.79 18.76 -18.35
CA TYR A 233 12.80 19.55 -17.63
C TYR A 233 11.46 19.42 -18.34
N LEU A 234 10.39 19.32 -17.55
CA LEU A 234 9.05 19.43 -18.08
C LEU A 234 8.88 20.83 -18.70
N PRO A 235 8.37 20.96 -19.93
CA PRO A 235 8.19 22.26 -20.56
C PRO A 235 7.28 23.18 -19.73
N GLY A 236 7.61 24.48 -19.74
CA GLY A 236 6.92 25.50 -18.96
C GLY A 236 7.56 25.75 -17.58
N ASN A 237 6.88 26.56 -16.76
CA ASN A 237 7.28 26.86 -15.39
C ASN A 237 6.44 26.02 -14.43
N VAL A 238 6.82 24.75 -14.26
CA VAL A 238 6.14 23.81 -13.38
C VAL A 238 6.90 23.73 -12.06
N ASN A 239 6.44 24.46 -11.05
CA ASN A 239 7.11 24.51 -9.75
C ASN A 239 6.54 23.43 -8.82
N ALA A 240 6.99 22.20 -9.04
CA ALA A 240 6.44 21.02 -8.38
C ALA A 240 6.83 20.94 -6.89
N GLY A 241 5.84 20.78 -6.03
CA GLY A 241 5.96 20.41 -4.62
C GLY A 241 5.36 19.03 -4.37
N HIS A 242 5.67 18.44 -3.20
CA HIS A 242 5.10 17.16 -2.74
C HIS A 242 5.13 16.08 -3.83
N ILE A 243 6.29 15.89 -4.46
CA ILE A 243 6.45 14.98 -5.59
C ILE A 243 6.37 13.54 -5.08
N SER A 244 5.58 12.72 -5.76
CA SER A 244 5.56 11.26 -5.65
C SER A 244 5.69 10.67 -7.05
N ALA A 245 6.32 9.52 -7.16
CA ALA A 245 6.53 8.87 -8.44
C ALA A 245 6.56 7.36 -8.30
N THR A 246 6.12 6.67 -9.35
CA THR A 246 6.21 5.21 -9.42
C THR A 246 6.44 4.75 -10.85
N ARG A 247 7.19 3.66 -11.01
CA ARG A 247 7.36 3.00 -12.30
C ARG A 247 6.04 2.35 -12.69
N ILE A 248 5.60 2.59 -13.91
CA ILE A 248 4.45 1.91 -14.51
C ILE A 248 4.95 0.92 -15.56
N PRO A 249 4.09 0.03 -16.11
CA PRO A 249 4.51 -0.91 -17.15
C PRO A 249 5.19 -0.20 -18.31
N ASP A 250 6.14 -0.86 -18.97
CA ASP A 250 6.83 -0.33 -20.15
C ASP A 250 5.84 -0.13 -21.30
N ASP A 251 6.14 0.76 -22.24
CA ASP A 251 5.33 0.89 -23.46
C ASP A 251 5.58 -0.29 -24.42
N ASP A 252 4.81 -0.34 -25.51
CA ASP A 252 4.91 -1.41 -26.52
C ASP A 252 6.27 -1.42 -27.24
N SER A 253 7.07 -0.36 -27.12
CA SER A 253 8.42 -0.25 -27.64
C SER A 253 9.49 -0.64 -26.61
N GLY A 254 9.10 -1.03 -25.39
CA GLY A 254 10.00 -1.37 -24.29
C GLY A 254 10.59 -0.17 -23.55
N ASN A 255 10.09 1.04 -23.82
CA ASN A 255 10.52 2.24 -23.12
C ASN A 255 10.00 2.23 -21.69
N LYS A 256 10.84 2.72 -20.77
CA LYS A 256 10.53 2.76 -19.35
C LYS A 256 9.60 3.92 -19.08
N ARG A 257 8.56 3.69 -18.27
CA ARG A 257 7.57 4.72 -17.96
C ARG A 257 7.47 4.95 -16.47
N VAL A 258 7.36 6.22 -16.08
CA VAL A 258 7.20 6.65 -14.69
C VAL A 258 6.02 7.63 -14.62
N CYS A 259 5.05 7.33 -13.77
CA CYS A 259 3.99 8.28 -13.43
C CYS A 259 4.49 9.18 -12.29
N ILE A 260 4.40 10.50 -12.49
CA ILE A 260 4.88 11.50 -11.54
C ILE A 260 3.69 12.37 -11.15
N CYS A 261 3.35 12.38 -9.86
CA CYS A 261 2.27 13.18 -9.30
C CYS A 261 2.84 14.25 -8.36
N PHE A 262 2.33 15.47 -8.45
CA PHE A 262 2.84 16.62 -7.69
C PHE A 262 1.78 17.71 -7.52
N SER A 263 2.00 18.62 -6.56
CA SER A 263 1.27 19.89 -6.48
C SER A 263 2.05 20.98 -7.22
N ASP A 264 1.43 21.69 -8.16
CA ASP A 264 2.09 22.78 -8.88
C ASP A 264 1.91 24.12 -8.16
N THR A 265 2.94 24.55 -7.44
CA THR A 265 2.92 25.83 -6.69
C THR A 265 2.87 27.04 -7.63
N GLY A 266 3.28 26.89 -8.90
CA GLY A 266 3.14 27.92 -9.94
C GLY A 266 1.72 28.06 -10.47
N ASP A 267 0.85 27.10 -10.18
CA ASP A 267 -0.56 27.05 -10.59
C ASP A 267 -1.48 26.85 -9.36
N GLY A 268 -1.17 27.56 -8.27
CA GLY A 268 -2.03 27.60 -7.07
C GLY A 268 -2.12 26.29 -6.30
N ASN A 269 -1.07 25.46 -6.32
CA ASN A 269 -0.99 24.14 -5.67
C ASN A 269 -1.97 23.09 -6.21
N LYS A 270 -2.45 23.23 -7.45
CA LYS A 270 -3.27 22.19 -8.07
C LYS A 270 -2.49 20.89 -8.21
N GLY A 271 -3.14 19.78 -7.92
CA GLY A 271 -2.60 18.45 -8.20
C GLY A 271 -2.48 18.22 -9.70
N LYS A 272 -1.31 17.76 -10.14
CA LYS A 272 -1.02 17.41 -11.53
C LYS A 272 -0.30 16.06 -11.58
N ALA A 273 -0.41 15.42 -12.75
CA ALA A 273 0.33 14.21 -13.05
C ALA A 273 0.92 14.32 -14.46
N VAL A 274 2.06 13.66 -14.68
CA VAL A 274 2.70 13.52 -15.99
C VAL A 274 3.32 12.13 -16.11
N ILE A 275 3.33 11.56 -17.31
CA ILE A 275 4.06 10.33 -17.59
C ILE A 275 5.39 10.71 -18.25
N ALA A 276 6.49 10.35 -17.59
CA ALA A 276 7.82 10.40 -18.19
C ALA A 276 8.13 9.07 -18.87
N THR A 277 8.44 9.10 -20.16
CA THR A 277 8.86 7.94 -20.95
C THR A 277 10.34 8.06 -21.29
N VAL A 278 11.12 7.01 -20.97
CA VAL A 278 12.57 6.95 -21.14
C VAL A 278 12.94 5.85 -22.13
N ASP A 279 13.61 6.24 -23.21
CA ASP A 279 14.05 5.30 -24.23
C ASP A 279 15.39 4.61 -23.90
N SER A 280 15.88 3.76 -24.80
CA SER A 280 17.17 3.09 -24.66
C SER A 280 18.38 4.03 -24.76
N ALA A 281 18.22 5.22 -25.34
CA ALA A 281 19.25 6.26 -25.41
C ALA A 281 19.24 7.19 -24.18
N ASN A 282 18.32 6.96 -23.22
CA ASN A 282 18.07 7.80 -22.05
C ASN A 282 17.45 9.17 -22.38
N ALA A 283 16.82 9.29 -23.55
CA ALA A 283 15.98 10.45 -23.86
C ALA A 283 14.68 10.35 -23.07
N VAL A 284 14.23 11.50 -22.54
CA VAL A 284 12.99 11.61 -21.78
C VAL A 284 11.97 12.41 -22.58
N THR A 285 10.77 11.85 -22.72
CA THR A 285 9.59 12.54 -23.23
C THR A 285 8.50 12.59 -22.16
N PHE A 286 7.64 13.61 -22.25
CA PHE A 286 6.55 13.83 -21.29
C PHE A 286 5.21 13.73 -22.02
N GLY A 287 4.27 13.00 -21.44
CA GLY A 287 2.91 12.79 -21.95
C GLY A 287 1.85 12.83 -20.87
#